data_AF-A0A4Z0H4B3-F1
#
_entry.id   AF-A0A4Z0H4B3-F1
#
_cell.length_a   1.000
_cell.length_b   1.000
_cell.length_c   1.000
_cell.angle_alpha   90.00
_cell.angle_beta   90.00
_cell.angle_gamma   90.00
#
_symmetry.space_group_name_H-M   'P 1'
#
loop_
_entity.id
_entity.type
_entity.pdbx_description
1 polymer ?
#
loop_
_entity_poly.entity_id
_entity_poly.type
_entity_poly.pdbx_seq_one_letter_code
_entity_poly.pdbx_strand_id
1 'polypeptide(L)'
;MKKTLWFYVLVALQAAFLIVMSVGFYAMDEWGETINLKTEPVDPRDPFYGDYVVLNYQVESFPSSKWEGKDDVERGDKVYLLLENEEDGVSSLIKASDHPLDPDANQIVVESRMEWRDQYNDNYRVDLGLDRYYVEENTGREWEQAEDRIVTIVLAPWGQKKIQSVR
;
A
#
# COMPACT_ATOMS: atom_id res chain seq x y z
N MET A 1 39.94 15.80 -23.52
CA MET A 1 38.70 16.47 -23.95
C MET A 1 37.48 15.54 -23.97
N LYS A 2 37.51 14.37 -24.64
CA LYS A 2 36.35 13.44 -24.66
C LYS A 2 36.02 12.82 -23.29
N LYS A 3 37.03 12.49 -22.47
CA LYS A 3 36.84 11.90 -21.13
C LYS A 3 36.17 12.86 -20.13
N THR A 4 36.52 14.14 -20.17
CA THR A 4 35.90 15.18 -19.33
C THR A 4 34.46 15.44 -19.75
N LEU A 5 34.16 15.45 -21.06
CA LEU A 5 32.77 15.52 -21.56
C LEU A 5 31.94 14.33 -21.07
N TRP A 6 32.45 13.10 -21.18
CA TRP A 6 31.78 11.90 -20.69
C TRP A 6 31.52 11.93 -19.19
N PHE A 7 32.48 12.45 -18.40
CA PHE A 7 32.29 12.65 -16.97
C PHE A 7 31.10 13.58 -16.68
N TYR A 8 31.01 14.74 -17.34
CA TYR A 8 29.89 15.66 -17.15
C TYR A 8 28.56 15.08 -17.61
N VAL A 9 28.54 14.32 -18.71
CA VAL A 9 27.32 13.61 -19.17
C VAL A 9 26.86 12.61 -18.12
N LEU A 10 27.78 11.85 -17.51
CA LEU A 10 27.44 10.86 -16.49
C LEU A 10 26.89 11.53 -15.22
N VAL A 11 27.52 12.63 -14.77
CA VAL A 11 27.02 13.44 -13.64
C VAL A 11 25.64 14.03 -13.95
N ALA A 12 25.43 14.57 -15.15
CA ALA A 12 24.14 15.10 -15.57
C ALA A 12 23.07 14.01 -15.63
N LEU A 13 23.40 12.80 -16.11
CA LEU A 13 22.49 11.66 -16.12
C LEU A 13 22.09 11.24 -14.69
N GLN A 14 23.04 11.21 -13.75
CA GLN A 14 22.75 10.93 -12.35
C GLN A 14 21.84 11.99 -11.72
N ALA A 15 22.10 13.28 -11.99
CA ALA A 15 21.24 14.36 -11.51
C ALA A 15 19.84 14.29 -12.12
N ALA A 16 19.74 14.02 -13.43
CA ALA A 16 18.46 13.85 -14.11
C ALA A 16 17.67 12.66 -13.53
N PHE A 17 18.33 11.55 -13.21
CA PHE A 17 17.69 10.41 -12.55
C PHE A 17 17.07 10.79 -11.20
N LEU A 18 17.78 11.55 -10.36
CA LEU A 18 17.25 12.03 -9.08
C LEU A 18 16.05 12.98 -9.28
N ILE A 19 16.13 13.89 -10.26
CA ILE A 19 15.03 14.80 -10.58
C ILE A 19 13.79 14.03 -11.03
N VAL A 20 13.94 13.02 -11.91
CA VAL A 20 12.84 12.18 -12.38
C VAL A 20 12.17 11.45 -11.20
N MET A 21 12.97 10.90 -10.28
CA MET A 21 12.44 10.26 -9.07
C MET A 21 11.63 11.24 -8.22
N SER A 22 12.16 12.43 -7.93
CA SER A 22 11.44 13.44 -7.14
C SER A 22 10.16 13.92 -7.81
N VAL A 23 10.20 14.21 -9.12
CA VAL A 23 9.02 14.65 -9.87
C VAL A 23 7.96 13.56 -9.92
N GLY A 24 8.36 12.28 -10.03
CA GLY A 24 7.43 11.15 -9.95
C GLY A 24 6.61 11.15 -8.65
N PHE A 25 7.25 11.45 -7.51
CA PHE A 25 6.52 11.55 -6.23
C PHE A 25 5.48 12.67 -6.20
N TYR A 26 5.80 13.85 -6.73
CA TYR A 26 4.82 14.96 -6.82
C TYR A 26 3.71 14.66 -7.83
N ALA A 27 4.03 13.96 -8.92
CA ALA A 27 3.07 13.57 -9.92
C ALA A 27 1.99 12.60 -9.38
N MET A 28 2.29 11.85 -8.31
CA MET A 28 1.27 11.02 -7.65
C MET A 28 0.14 11.85 -7.05
N ASP A 29 0.43 13.05 -6.53
CA ASP A 29 -0.62 13.88 -5.91
C ASP A 29 -1.59 14.46 -6.98
N GLU A 30 -1.18 14.50 -8.26
CA GLU A 30 -2.00 15.02 -9.38
C GLU A 30 -2.63 13.92 -10.26
N TRP A 31 -1.95 12.79 -10.46
CA TRP A 31 -2.40 11.69 -11.34
C TRP A 31 -2.65 10.38 -10.62
N GLY A 32 -2.37 10.31 -9.32
CA GLY A 32 -2.66 9.13 -8.53
C GLY A 32 -4.15 9.00 -8.25
N GLU A 33 -4.61 7.76 -8.20
CA GLU A 33 -5.96 7.43 -7.80
C GLU A 33 -6.02 7.26 -6.28
N THR A 34 -7.02 7.90 -5.66
CA THR A 34 -7.12 7.94 -4.20
C THR A 34 -8.18 6.95 -3.72
N ILE A 35 -7.79 6.09 -2.78
CA ILE A 35 -8.68 5.13 -2.11
C ILE A 35 -8.67 5.34 -0.60
N ASN A 36 -9.76 4.97 0.07
CA ASN A 36 -9.86 5.03 1.51
C ASN A 36 -9.99 3.62 2.06
N LEU A 37 -9.06 3.19 2.90
CA LEU A 37 -9.11 1.86 3.51
C LEU A 37 -9.38 1.97 5.01
N LYS A 38 -10.23 1.07 5.50
CA LYS A 38 -10.48 0.93 6.94
C LYS A 38 -9.40 0.06 7.58
N THR A 39 -8.89 0.51 8.72
CA THR A 39 -7.93 -0.26 9.52
C THR A 39 -8.62 -1.11 10.57
N GLU A 40 -7.93 -2.15 11.03
CA GLU A 40 -8.28 -2.93 12.21
C GLU A 40 -7.49 -2.42 13.44
N PRO A 41 -8.08 -2.47 14.64
CA PRO A 41 -7.38 -2.11 15.87
C PRO A 41 -6.16 -3.02 16.08
N VAL A 42 -5.02 -2.40 16.37
CA VAL A 42 -3.76 -3.10 16.67
C VAL A 42 -3.31 -2.75 18.09
N ASP A 43 -3.05 -3.77 18.91
CA ASP A 43 -2.46 -3.57 20.25
C ASP A 43 -1.02 -3.03 20.10
N PRO A 44 -0.73 -1.80 20.55
CA PRO A 44 0.58 -1.17 20.35
C PRO A 44 1.70 -1.99 21.00
N ARG A 45 2.79 -2.20 20.27
CA ARG A 45 4.00 -2.86 20.80
C ARG A 45 5.19 -1.91 20.85
N ASP A 46 5.70 -1.80 22.08
CA ASP A 46 7.00 -1.27 22.53
C ASP A 46 7.22 0.27 22.53
N PRO A 47 7.35 0.92 23.71
CA PRO A 47 7.55 2.37 23.85
C PRO A 47 8.96 2.88 23.51
N PHE A 48 9.85 2.08 22.92
CA PHE A 48 11.26 2.45 22.72
C PHE A 48 11.77 2.49 21.27
N TYR A 49 10.91 2.29 20.26
CA TYR A 49 11.30 2.28 18.83
C TYR A 49 10.76 3.48 18.03
N GLY A 50 10.75 4.68 18.62
CA GLY A 50 10.20 5.89 18.00
C GLY A 50 8.68 5.83 17.81
N ASP A 51 8.03 6.96 17.59
CA ASP A 51 6.58 7.01 17.45
C ASP A 51 6.17 6.66 15.99
N TYR A 52 5.82 5.39 15.77
CA TYR A 52 5.09 4.97 14.57
C TYR A 52 3.86 4.14 14.96
N VAL A 53 2.83 4.23 14.14
CA VAL A 53 1.58 3.46 14.29
C VAL A 53 1.60 2.32 13.29
N VAL A 54 1.26 1.13 13.76
CA VAL A 54 1.01 -0.03 12.89
C VAL A 54 -0.41 0.07 12.35
N LEU A 55 -0.55 0.07 11.04
CA LEU A 55 -1.81 0.06 10.32
C LEU A 55 -2.06 -1.34 9.78
N ASN A 56 -3.01 -2.07 10.37
CA ASN A 56 -3.53 -3.30 9.77
C ASN A 56 -4.75 -2.94 8.93
N TYR A 57 -4.82 -3.34 7.67
CA TYR A 57 -5.95 -3.00 6.81
C TYR A 57 -6.96 -4.14 6.76
N GLN A 58 -8.25 -3.85 6.84
CA GLN A 58 -9.30 -4.89 6.77
C GLN A 58 -9.25 -5.68 5.45
N VAL A 59 -8.83 -5.03 4.36
CA VAL A 59 -8.72 -5.64 3.03
C VAL A 59 -7.53 -6.60 2.88
N GLU A 60 -6.61 -6.61 3.84
CA GLU A 60 -5.45 -7.52 3.83
C GLU A 60 -5.80 -8.95 4.22
N SER A 61 -6.91 -9.13 4.93
CA SER A 61 -7.38 -10.42 5.42
C SER A 61 -8.71 -10.77 4.77
N PHE A 62 -8.76 -11.89 4.04
CA PHE A 62 -9.98 -12.26 3.33
C PHE A 62 -10.15 -13.78 3.16
N PRO A 63 -11.40 -14.26 3.19
CA PRO A 63 -11.68 -15.68 3.07
C PRO A 63 -11.34 -16.20 1.67
N SER A 64 -11.03 -17.49 1.58
CA SER A 64 -10.76 -18.18 0.31
C SER A 64 -11.86 -18.02 -0.74
N SER A 65 -13.10 -17.77 -0.33
CA SER A 65 -14.22 -17.51 -1.25
C SER A 65 -14.02 -16.27 -2.14
N LYS A 66 -13.16 -15.33 -1.74
CA LYS A 66 -12.79 -14.14 -2.53
C LYS A 66 -11.51 -14.33 -3.35
N TRP A 67 -10.85 -15.48 -3.22
CA TRP A 67 -9.62 -15.81 -3.94
C TRP A 67 -9.94 -16.43 -5.31
N GLU A 68 -9.38 -15.83 -6.36
CA GLU A 68 -9.50 -16.28 -7.75
C GLU A 68 -8.10 -16.44 -8.34
N GLY A 69 -7.47 -17.57 -8.07
CA GLY A 69 -6.11 -17.86 -8.51
C GLY A 69 -5.75 -19.31 -8.27
N LYS A 70 -4.48 -19.66 -8.40
CA LYS A 70 -4.01 -21.00 -8.05
C LYS A 70 -4.05 -21.21 -6.53
N ASP A 71 -4.16 -22.46 -6.10
CA ASP A 71 -4.12 -22.82 -4.68
C ASP A 71 -2.70 -22.85 -4.10
N ASP A 72 -1.66 -22.80 -4.95
CA ASP A 72 -0.25 -22.98 -4.59
C ASP A 72 0.54 -21.67 -4.40
N VAL A 73 -0.13 -20.59 -4.01
CA VAL A 73 0.53 -19.29 -3.79
C VAL A 73 1.46 -19.33 -2.57
N GLU A 74 2.70 -18.90 -2.78
CA GLU A 74 3.72 -18.85 -1.74
C GLU A 74 3.84 -17.45 -1.14
N ARG A 75 4.47 -17.39 0.03
CA ARG A 75 4.77 -16.10 0.68
C ARG A 75 5.69 -15.25 -0.21
N GLY A 76 5.30 -14.00 -0.41
CA GLY A 76 6.03 -13.00 -1.21
C GLY A 76 5.54 -12.88 -2.64
N ASP A 77 4.71 -13.82 -3.10
CA ASP A 77 4.08 -13.77 -4.42
C ASP A 77 3.21 -12.53 -4.57
N LYS A 78 3.11 -12.06 -5.82
CA LYS A 78 2.29 -10.89 -6.15
C LYS A 78 0.82 -11.27 -6.11
N VAL A 79 0.04 -10.45 -5.42
CA VAL A 79 -1.41 -10.58 -5.33
C VAL A 79 -2.05 -9.28 -5.77
N TYR A 80 -3.05 -9.36 -6.63
CA TYR A 80 -3.83 -8.23 -7.11
C TYR A 80 -5.16 -8.21 -6.38
N LEU A 81 -5.39 -7.18 -5.57
CA LEU A 81 -6.66 -6.96 -4.88
C LEU A 81 -7.54 -6.05 -5.72
N LEU A 82 -8.74 -6.51 -6.05
CA LEU A 82 -9.78 -5.70 -6.68
C LEU A 82 -10.64 -5.09 -5.59
N LEU A 83 -10.52 -3.77 -5.44
CA LEU A 83 -11.29 -2.98 -4.49
C LEU A 83 -12.39 -2.21 -5.21
N GLU A 84 -13.53 -2.02 -4.57
CA GLU A 84 -14.62 -1.18 -5.07
C GLU A 84 -14.89 -0.05 -4.08
N ASN A 85 -15.08 1.16 -4.58
CA ASN A 85 -15.46 2.29 -3.73
C ASN A 85 -16.94 2.19 -3.36
N GLU A 86 -17.23 2.05 -2.06
CA GLU A 86 -18.60 2.02 -1.56
C GLU A 86 -19.20 3.44 -1.44
N GLU A 87 -20.52 3.50 -1.23
CA GLU A 87 -21.26 4.77 -1.11
C GLU A 87 -20.82 5.61 0.10
N ASP A 88 -20.24 4.99 1.13
CA ASP A 88 -19.68 5.66 2.31
C ASP A 88 -18.29 6.27 2.07
N GLY A 89 -17.72 6.04 0.87
CA GLY A 89 -16.41 6.50 0.45
C GLY A 89 -15.25 5.65 0.97
N VAL A 90 -15.50 4.48 1.58
CA VAL A 90 -14.50 3.48 1.95
C VAL A 90 -14.46 2.39 0.90
N SER A 91 -13.26 1.95 0.51
CA SER A 91 -13.08 0.90 -0.49
C SER A 91 -13.10 -0.47 0.18
N SER A 92 -13.89 -1.40 -0.36
CA SER A 92 -13.98 -2.77 0.14
C SER A 92 -13.43 -3.78 -0.86
N LEU A 93 -12.93 -4.90 -0.34
CA LEU A 93 -12.37 -5.96 -1.17
C LEU A 93 -13.48 -6.77 -1.84
N ILE A 94 -13.48 -6.80 -3.17
CA ILE A 94 -14.35 -7.65 -3.98
C ILE A 94 -13.70 -9.00 -4.21
N LYS A 95 -12.47 -9.01 -4.74
CA LYS A 95 -11.73 -10.22 -5.11
C LYS A 95 -10.22 -10.04 -4.98
N ALA A 96 -9.51 -11.15 -4.85
CA ALA A 96 -8.05 -11.20 -4.88
C ALA A 96 -7.56 -12.28 -5.86
N SER A 97 -6.47 -12.03 -6.56
CA SER A 97 -5.95 -12.92 -7.60
C SER A 97 -4.42 -12.95 -7.67
N ASP A 98 -3.84 -14.03 -8.18
CA ASP A 98 -2.41 -14.17 -8.49
C ASP A 98 -2.02 -13.56 -9.85
N HIS A 99 -3.00 -13.08 -10.63
CA HIS A 99 -2.81 -12.44 -11.93
C HIS A 99 -3.51 -11.07 -11.99
N PRO A 100 -3.11 -10.19 -12.92
CA PRO A 100 -3.74 -8.88 -13.07
C PRO A 100 -5.23 -9.02 -13.35
N LEU A 101 -6.03 -8.23 -12.64
CA LEU A 101 -7.48 -8.12 -12.83
C LEU A 101 -7.80 -6.88 -13.65
N ASP A 102 -8.88 -6.93 -14.43
CA ASP A 102 -9.40 -5.78 -15.17
C ASP A 102 -10.48 -5.08 -14.31
N PRO A 103 -10.23 -3.86 -13.81
CA PRO A 103 -11.21 -3.14 -13.00
C PRO A 103 -12.34 -2.55 -13.87
N ASP A 104 -13.56 -2.58 -13.33
CA ASP A 104 -14.68 -1.77 -13.82
C ASP A 104 -14.53 -0.28 -13.43
N ALA A 105 -15.42 0.58 -13.93
CA ALA A 105 -15.33 2.05 -13.76
C ALA A 105 -15.34 2.56 -12.30
N ASN A 106 -15.75 1.74 -11.32
CA ASN A 106 -15.74 2.09 -9.89
C ASN A 106 -14.80 1.18 -9.07
N GLN A 107 -13.95 0.41 -9.75
CA GLN A 107 -13.06 -0.55 -9.13
C GLN A 107 -11.60 -0.17 -9.38
N ILE A 108 -10.75 -0.60 -8.47
CA ILE A 108 -9.34 -0.24 -8.45
C ILE A 108 -8.55 -1.49 -8.08
N VAL A 109 -7.48 -1.74 -8.81
CA VAL A 109 -6.59 -2.87 -8.55
C VAL A 109 -5.38 -2.40 -7.74
N VAL A 110 -5.15 -3.05 -6.61
CA VAL A 110 -4.01 -2.78 -5.74
C VAL A 110 -3.08 -3.98 -5.75
N GLU A 111 -1.84 -3.78 -6.20
CA GLU A 111 -0.79 -4.80 -6.06
C GLU A 111 -0.47 -4.97 -4.56
N SER A 112 -0.28 -6.19 -4.11
CA SER A 112 0.04 -6.58 -2.74
C SER A 112 0.94 -7.82 -2.77
N ARG A 113 1.41 -8.27 -1.60
CA ARG A 113 2.23 -9.49 -1.50
C ARG A 113 1.55 -10.50 -0.59
N MET A 114 1.56 -11.76 -1.00
CA MET A 114 1.08 -12.85 -0.14
C MET A 114 1.93 -12.91 1.13
N GLU A 115 1.31 -12.87 2.31
CA GLU A 115 1.99 -13.00 3.58
C GLU A 115 1.92 -14.45 4.08
N TRP A 116 0.70 -14.97 4.22
CA TRP A 116 0.43 -16.34 4.62
C TRP A 116 -1.02 -16.73 4.30
N ARG A 117 -1.25 -18.04 4.25
CA ARG A 117 -2.60 -18.64 4.20
C ARG A 117 -2.82 -19.46 5.47
N ASP A 118 -3.90 -19.16 6.19
CA ASP A 118 -4.35 -19.98 7.30
C ASP A 118 -5.20 -21.13 6.76
N GLN A 119 -4.64 -22.33 6.84
CA GLN A 119 -5.29 -23.56 6.37
C GLN A 119 -6.44 -24.01 7.28
N TYR A 120 -6.49 -23.56 8.54
CA TYR A 120 -7.53 -23.95 9.49
C TYR A 120 -8.79 -23.09 9.34
N ASN A 121 -8.61 -21.78 9.18
CA ASN A 121 -9.72 -20.83 8.99
C ASN A 121 -10.01 -20.52 7.51
N ASP A 122 -9.24 -21.11 6.60
CA ASP A 122 -9.31 -20.92 5.14
C ASP A 122 -9.31 -19.45 4.72
N ASN A 123 -8.38 -18.71 5.31
CA ASN A 123 -8.24 -17.26 5.16
C ASN A 123 -6.87 -16.91 4.61
N TYR A 124 -6.82 -15.96 3.69
CA TYR A 124 -5.60 -15.43 3.12
C TYR A 124 -5.24 -14.11 3.81
N ARG A 125 -3.94 -13.90 4.00
CA ARG A 125 -3.41 -12.61 4.42
C ARG A 125 -2.38 -12.10 3.43
N VAL A 126 -2.52 -10.85 3.04
CA VAL A 126 -1.58 -10.13 2.18
C VAL A 126 -1.04 -8.89 2.87
N ASP A 127 0.04 -8.36 2.33
CA ASP A 127 0.76 -7.18 2.80
C ASP A 127 0.68 -6.10 1.69
N LEU A 128 0.06 -4.96 2.01
CA LEU A 128 -0.03 -3.81 1.10
C LEU A 128 1.29 -3.02 1.00
N GLY A 129 2.17 -3.18 1.97
CA GLY A 129 3.45 -2.48 2.12
C GLY A 129 3.29 -1.10 2.74
N LEU A 130 2.16 -0.83 3.40
CA LEU A 130 1.80 0.48 3.95
C LEU A 130 1.50 0.41 5.47
N ASP A 131 2.04 -0.59 6.14
CA ASP A 131 1.63 -0.95 7.51
C ASP A 131 2.24 -0.03 8.57
N ARG A 132 3.15 0.86 8.20
CA ARG A 132 3.86 1.74 9.15
C ARG A 132 3.62 3.20 8.80
N TYR A 133 3.00 3.91 9.74
CA TYR A 133 2.80 5.35 9.65
C TYR A 133 3.58 6.07 10.74
N TYR A 134 4.54 6.91 10.34
CA TYR A 134 5.40 7.64 11.25
C TYR A 134 4.68 8.90 11.76
N VAL A 135 4.65 9.08 13.06
CA VAL A 135 3.98 10.22 13.72
C VAL A 135 5.00 11.09 14.43
N GLU A 136 4.59 12.29 14.86
CA GLU A 136 5.44 13.19 15.61
C GLU A 136 5.81 12.60 16.98
N GLU A 137 7.02 12.91 17.45
CA GLU A 137 7.54 12.38 18.70
C GLU A 137 6.62 12.75 19.89
N ASN A 138 6.38 11.79 20.79
CA ASN A 138 5.49 11.90 21.96
C ASN A 138 3.98 12.01 21.66
N THR A 139 3.55 11.89 20.39
CA THR A 139 2.12 11.86 20.05
C THR A 139 1.54 10.44 20.00
N GLY A 140 2.36 9.39 20.12
CA GLY A 140 1.95 7.99 19.98
C GLY A 140 0.74 7.59 20.83
N ARG A 141 0.65 8.07 22.09
CA ARG A 141 -0.47 7.75 23.00
C ARG A 141 -1.84 8.28 22.56
N GLU A 142 -1.89 9.39 21.83
CA GLU A 142 -3.15 9.89 21.26
C GLU A 142 -3.63 9.00 20.12
N TRP A 143 -2.68 8.38 19.42
CA TRP A 143 -2.95 7.41 18.38
C TRP A 143 -3.33 6.02 18.96
N GLU A 144 -2.91 5.66 20.17
CA GLU A 144 -3.26 4.37 20.79
C GLU A 144 -4.76 4.21 21.14
N GLN A 145 -5.53 5.30 21.26
CA GLN A 145 -6.92 5.26 21.73
C GLN A 145 -7.98 5.16 20.62
N ALA A 146 -7.60 5.33 19.35
CA ALA A 146 -8.52 5.28 18.23
C ALA A 146 -8.63 3.85 17.67
N GLU A 147 -9.76 3.19 17.92
CA GLU A 147 -10.00 1.78 17.56
C GLU A 147 -10.17 1.55 16.05
N ASP A 148 -10.79 2.50 15.34
CA ASP A 148 -11.07 2.41 13.90
C ASP A 148 -10.54 3.67 13.20
N ARG A 149 -9.76 3.49 12.12
CA ARG A 149 -9.23 4.60 11.31
C ARG A 149 -9.53 4.39 9.85
N ILE A 150 -9.62 5.50 9.14
CA ILE A 150 -9.68 5.51 7.68
C ILE A 150 -8.37 6.10 7.17
N VAL A 151 -7.66 5.31 6.37
CA VAL A 151 -6.39 5.71 5.77
C VAL A 151 -6.62 5.99 4.30
N THR A 152 -6.29 7.20 3.88
CA THR A 152 -6.35 7.61 2.49
C THR A 152 -5.02 7.28 1.82
N ILE A 153 -5.05 6.44 0.80
CA ILE A 153 -3.89 5.98 0.04
C ILE A 153 -3.99 6.50 -1.38
N VAL A 154 -2.87 6.96 -1.92
CA VAL A 154 -2.74 7.36 -3.32
C VAL A 154 -1.98 6.26 -4.05
N LEU A 155 -2.55 5.80 -5.16
CA LEU A 155 -2.00 4.77 -6.03
C LEU A 155 -1.56 5.41 -7.35
N ALA A 156 -0.29 5.24 -7.68
CA ALA A 156 0.26 5.74 -8.92
C ALA A 156 -0.02 4.77 -10.09
N PRO A 157 -0.22 5.28 -11.32
CA PRO A 157 -0.36 4.43 -12.51
C PRO A 157 0.83 3.49 -12.78
N TRP A 158 2.00 3.78 -12.20
CA TRP A 158 3.21 2.96 -12.31
C TRP A 158 3.43 2.02 -11.09
N GLY A 159 2.42 1.84 -10.24
CA GLY A 159 2.41 0.85 -9.15
C GLY A 159 3.02 1.33 -7.82
N GLN A 160 3.47 2.58 -7.73
CA GLN A 160 3.83 3.17 -6.43
C GLN A 160 2.60 3.49 -5.60
N LYS A 161 2.76 3.47 -4.28
CA LYS A 161 1.69 3.71 -3.32
C LYS A 161 2.21 4.61 -2.22
N LYS A 162 1.36 5.48 -1.69
CA LYS A 162 1.70 6.43 -0.64
C LYS A 162 0.51 6.66 0.27
N ILE A 163 0.74 6.71 1.58
CA ILE A 163 -0.26 7.19 2.54
C ILE A 163 -0.34 8.71 2.42
N GLN A 164 -1.52 9.24 2.09
CA GLN A 164 -1.77 10.67 2.02
C GLN A 164 -2.21 11.23 3.38
N SER A 165 -3.11 10.52 4.07
CA SER A 165 -3.61 10.92 5.38
C SER A 165 -4.17 9.73 6.16
N VAL A 166 -4.24 9.89 7.48
CA VAL A 166 -4.87 8.95 8.42
C VAL A 166 -5.86 9.77 9.24
N ARG A 167 -7.12 9.35 9.29
CA ARG A 167 -8.21 10.03 10.01
C ARG A 167 -9.00 9.08 10.89
#